data_AF-A0A957V0G2-F1
#
_entry.id   AF-A0A957V0G2-F1
#
_cell.length_a   1.000
_cell.length_b   1.000
_cell.length_c   1.000
_cell.angle_alpha   90.00
_cell.angle_beta   90.00
_cell.angle_gamma   90.00
#
_symmetry.space_group_name_H-M   'P 1'
#
loop_
_entity.id
_entity.type
_entity.pdbx_description
1 polymer ?
#
loop_
_entity_poly.entity_id
_entity_poly.type
_entity_poly.pdbx_seq_one_letter_code
_entity_poly.pdbx_strand_id
1 'polypeptide(L)'
;MADLAASVGAGEAAAAGDYPTLFASYVVRSAETLQRRLATGGAFSQEEFARQRSHALHVLTFALGPDDAWPAARDLLFILVEPMEQAGARRDWIPFLTRGIAR
;
A
#
# COMPACT_ATOMS: atom_id res chain seq x y z
N MET A 1 9.37 4.97 38.45
CA MET A 1 10.34 4.47 37.43
C MET A 1 10.20 2.98 37.12
N ALA A 2 9.61 2.14 37.99
CA ALA A 2 9.37 0.72 37.70
C ALA A 2 8.12 0.44 36.81
N ASP A 3 7.21 1.41 36.72
CA ASP A 3 5.89 1.24 36.07
C ASP A 3 5.93 1.37 34.52
N LEU A 4 6.94 2.08 33.99
CA LEU A 4 7.09 2.30 32.55
C LEU A 4 7.65 1.06 31.82
N ALA A 5 8.47 0.24 32.50
CA ALA A 5 9.08 -0.95 31.92
C ALA A 5 8.07 -2.11 31.79
N ALA A 6 7.09 -2.18 32.71
CA ALA A 6 6.02 -3.18 32.67
C ALA A 6 5.01 -2.90 31.56
N SER A 7 4.72 -1.62 31.26
CA SER A 7 3.79 -1.25 30.17
C SER A 7 4.39 -1.50 28.78
N VAL A 8 5.71 -1.33 28.61
CA VAL A 8 6.41 -1.64 27.36
C VAL A 8 6.42 -3.15 27.10
N GLY A 9 6.70 -3.97 28.11
CA GLY A 9 6.71 -5.44 27.96
C GLY A 9 5.34 -6.05 27.68
N ALA A 10 4.26 -5.48 28.23
CA ALA A 10 2.89 -5.91 27.94
C ALA A 10 2.42 -5.51 26.53
N GLY A 11 2.82 -4.33 26.04
CA GLY A 11 2.52 -3.88 24.68
C GLY A 11 3.27 -4.68 23.60
N GLU A 12 4.51 -5.08 23.89
CA GLU A 12 5.34 -5.87 22.98
C GLU A 12 4.88 -7.34 22.88
N ALA A 13 4.45 -7.94 24.00
CA ALA A 13 3.87 -9.29 24.02
C ALA A 13 2.46 -9.35 23.40
N ALA A 14 1.63 -8.32 23.58
CA ALA A 14 0.33 -8.21 22.91
C ALA A 14 0.48 -7.95 21.39
N ALA A 15 1.44 -7.13 20.97
CA ALA A 15 1.76 -6.92 19.56
C ALA A 15 2.32 -8.18 18.87
N ALA A 16 3.04 -9.04 19.61
CA ALA A 16 3.51 -10.32 19.09
C ALA A 16 2.35 -11.31 18.84
N GLY A 17 1.24 -11.23 19.58
CA GLY A 17 0.07 -12.10 19.43
C GLY A 17 -0.87 -11.70 18.28
N ASP A 18 -0.90 -10.42 17.89
CA ASP A 18 -1.84 -9.88 16.90
C ASP A 18 -1.16 -9.18 15.70
N TYR A 19 0.12 -9.52 15.46
CA TYR A 19 0.88 -8.96 14.34
C TYR A 19 0.17 -9.09 12.99
N PRO A 20 -0.47 -10.23 12.62
CA PRO A 20 -1.16 -10.34 11.33
C PRO A 20 -2.28 -9.31 11.14
N THR A 21 -3.11 -9.08 12.16
CA THR A 21 -4.20 -8.09 12.12
C THR A 21 -3.63 -6.68 12.03
N LEU A 22 -2.59 -6.39 12.83
CA LEU A 22 -1.92 -5.10 12.79
C LEU A 22 -1.29 -4.83 11.41
N PHE A 23 -0.62 -5.82 10.83
CA PHE A 23 -0.05 -5.74 9.50
C PHE A 23 -1.12 -5.49 8.44
N ALA A 24 -2.23 -6.24 8.47
CA ALA A 24 -3.35 -6.02 7.56
C ALA A 24 -3.90 -4.60 7.66
N SER A 25 -4.04 -4.07 8.88
CA SER A 25 -4.49 -2.68 9.11
C SER A 25 -3.52 -1.64 8.50
N TYR A 26 -2.21 -1.90 8.56
CA TYR A 26 -1.22 -1.03 7.95
C TYR A 26 -1.23 -1.12 6.42
N VAL A 27 -1.47 -2.30 5.84
CA VAL A 27 -1.64 -2.47 4.39
C VAL A 27 -2.83 -1.67 3.89
N VAL A 28 -4.00 -1.79 4.53
CA VAL A 28 -5.21 -1.01 4.19
C VAL A 28 -4.91 0.48 4.27
N ARG A 29 -4.38 0.95 5.41
CA ARG A 29 -4.07 2.37 5.62
C ARG A 29 -3.06 2.90 4.59
N SER A 30 -2.08 2.09 4.21
CA SER A 30 -1.06 2.48 3.22
C SER A 30 -1.67 2.62 1.83
N ALA A 31 -2.53 1.68 1.43
CA ALA A 31 -3.25 1.75 0.15
C ALA A 31 -4.14 3.00 0.10
N GLU A 32 -4.95 3.27 1.12
CA GLU A 32 -5.81 4.45 1.19
C GLU A 32 -5.02 5.77 1.19
N THR A 33 -3.87 5.80 1.87
CA THR A 33 -3.03 7.00 1.94
C THR A 33 -2.41 7.30 0.59
N LEU A 34 -1.87 6.29 -0.09
CA LEU A 34 -1.30 6.46 -1.42
C LEU A 34 -2.37 6.77 -2.46
N GLN A 35 -3.52 6.10 -2.40
CA GLN A 35 -4.64 6.34 -3.31
C GLN A 35 -5.06 7.80 -3.24
N ARG A 36 -5.33 8.31 -2.04
CA ARG A 36 -5.72 9.72 -1.85
C ARG A 36 -4.62 10.65 -2.33
N ARG A 37 -3.37 10.40 -1.96
CA ARG A 37 -2.24 11.25 -2.33
C ARG A 37 -2.06 11.37 -3.84
N LEU A 38 -2.20 10.26 -4.58
CA LEU A 38 -2.06 10.24 -6.02
C LEU A 38 -3.31 10.76 -6.74
N ALA A 39 -4.50 10.54 -6.19
CA ALA A 39 -5.75 11.05 -6.75
C ALA A 39 -5.92 12.56 -6.59
N THR A 40 -5.47 13.12 -5.46
CA THR A 40 -5.52 14.58 -5.19
C THR A 40 -4.23 15.29 -5.54
N GLY A 41 -3.18 14.54 -5.90
CA GLY A 41 -1.88 15.09 -6.20
C GLY A 41 -1.94 15.96 -7.44
N GLY A 42 -1.47 17.20 -7.32
CA GLY A 42 -1.23 18.07 -8.48
C GLY A 42 -0.07 17.55 -9.34
N ALA A 43 0.47 18.41 -10.19
CA ALA A 43 1.61 18.05 -11.02
C ALA A 43 2.82 17.62 -10.16
N PHE A 44 3.09 16.31 -10.11
CA PHE A 44 4.31 15.78 -9.52
C PHE A 44 5.48 16.04 -10.45
N SER A 45 6.66 16.28 -9.87
CA SER A 45 7.89 16.14 -10.66
C SER A 45 8.08 14.69 -11.08
N GLN A 46 8.86 14.46 -12.13
CA GLN A 46 9.13 13.10 -12.63
C GLN A 46 9.75 12.19 -11.54
N GLU A 47 10.66 12.73 -10.73
CA GLU A 47 11.28 11.98 -9.62
C GLU A 47 10.28 11.65 -8.51
N GLU A 48 9.43 12.61 -8.13
CA GLU A 48 8.42 12.38 -7.10
C GLU A 48 7.43 11.33 -7.58
N PHE A 49 6.99 11.42 -8.83
CA PHE A 49 6.13 10.40 -9.42
C PHE A 49 6.80 9.01 -9.41
N ALA A 50 8.08 8.93 -9.78
CA ALA A 50 8.83 7.66 -9.75
C ALA A 50 8.91 7.07 -8.32
N ARG A 51 9.09 7.91 -7.30
CA ARG A 51 9.06 7.48 -5.89
C ARG A 51 7.68 6.96 -5.47
N GLN A 52 6.62 7.72 -5.78
CA GLN A 52 5.25 7.31 -5.42
C GLN A 52 4.85 6.03 -6.15
N ARG A 53 5.22 5.88 -7.43
CA ARG A 53 5.01 4.65 -8.20
C ARG A 53 5.69 3.45 -7.55
N SER A 54 6.97 3.56 -7.19
CA SER A 54 7.70 2.48 -6.53
C SER A 54 7.01 2.06 -5.23
N HIS A 55 6.59 3.04 -4.42
CA HIS A 55 5.88 2.78 -3.18
C HIS A 55 4.51 2.12 -3.42
N ALA A 56 3.76 2.57 -4.43
CA ALA A 56 2.46 2.00 -4.75
C ALA A 56 2.56 0.55 -5.24
N LEU A 57 3.53 0.22 -6.10
CA LEU A 57 3.76 -1.17 -6.52
C LEU A 57 4.13 -2.07 -5.34
N HIS A 58 4.93 -1.56 -4.39
CA HIS A 58 5.25 -2.29 -3.17
C HIS A 58 3.99 -2.56 -2.34
N VAL A 59 3.15 -1.56 -2.10
CA VAL A 59 1.90 -1.71 -1.34
C VAL A 59 0.93 -2.68 -2.05
N LEU A 60 0.82 -2.61 -3.37
CA LEU A 60 -0.03 -3.53 -4.17
C LEU A 60 0.39 -5.00 -4.06
N THR A 61 1.64 -5.29 -3.70
CA THR A 61 2.09 -6.67 -3.44
C THR A 61 1.27 -7.32 -2.32
N PHE A 62 0.85 -6.52 -1.33
CA PHE A 62 0.08 -6.96 -0.17
C PHE A 62 -1.41 -6.61 -0.27
N ALA A 63 -1.74 -5.43 -0.79
CA ALA A 63 -3.09 -4.86 -0.76
C ALA A 63 -4.10 -5.55 -1.70
N LEU A 64 -3.65 -6.39 -2.63
CA LEU A 64 -4.54 -7.13 -3.53
C LEU A 64 -5.22 -8.35 -2.87
N GLY A 65 -4.76 -8.78 -1.70
CA GLY A 65 -5.35 -9.91 -0.98
C GLY A 65 -6.54 -9.50 -0.10
N PRO A 66 -6.34 -8.64 0.90
CA PRO A 66 -7.40 -8.30 1.87
C PRO A 66 -8.58 -7.59 1.21
N ASP A 67 -9.80 -8.02 1.55
CA ASP A 67 -11.05 -7.42 1.02
C ASP A 67 -11.17 -5.94 1.36
N ASP A 68 -10.80 -5.56 2.59
CA ASP A 68 -10.87 -4.17 3.05
C ASP A 68 -9.89 -3.26 2.30
N ALA A 69 -8.78 -3.80 1.79
CA ALA A 69 -7.79 -3.04 1.03
C ALA A 69 -8.18 -2.92 -0.46
N TRP A 70 -9.07 -3.79 -0.96
CA TRP A 70 -9.35 -3.91 -2.38
C TRP A 70 -9.83 -2.62 -3.05
N PRO A 71 -10.79 -1.85 -2.49
CA PRO A 71 -11.24 -0.61 -3.13
C PRO A 71 -10.08 0.37 -3.38
N ALA A 72 -9.23 0.58 -2.39
CA ALA A 72 -8.07 1.47 -2.51
C ALA A 72 -7.01 0.90 -3.45
N ALA A 73 -6.76 -0.41 -3.42
CA ALA A 73 -5.82 -1.09 -4.31
C ALA A 73 -6.25 -1.03 -5.79
N ARG A 74 -7.55 -1.25 -6.07
CA ARG A 74 -8.13 -1.13 -7.40
C ARG A 74 -8.00 0.29 -7.94
N ASP A 75 -8.33 1.28 -7.13
CA ASP A 75 -8.27 2.68 -7.54
C ASP A 75 -6.81 3.13 -7.77
N LEU A 76 -5.86 2.64 -6.95
CA LEU A 76 -4.42 2.80 -7.19
C LEU A 76 -3.99 2.21 -8.53
N LEU A 77 -4.44 1.01 -8.88
CA LEU A 77 -4.14 0.40 -10.18
C LEU A 77 -4.61 1.30 -11.32
N PHE A 78 -5.83 1.83 -11.25
CA PHE A 78 -6.37 2.72 -12.27
C PHE A 78 -5.58 4.03 -12.41
N ILE A 79 -5.22 4.65 -11.28
CA ILE A 79 -4.41 5.87 -11.28
C ILE A 79 -3.03 5.64 -11.92
N LEU A 80 -2.45 4.46 -11.72
CA LEU A 80 -1.12 4.14 -12.20
C LEU A 80 -1.07 3.68 -13.66
N VAL A 81 -2.16 3.15 -14.22
CA VAL A 81 -2.19 2.56 -15.57
C VAL A 81 -1.59 3.49 -16.62
N GLU A 82 -2.14 4.70 -16.77
CA GLU A 82 -1.71 5.61 -17.83
C GLU A 82 -0.25 6.04 -17.65
N PRO A 83 0.21 6.54 -16.49
CA PRO A 83 1.61 6.89 -16.31
C PRO A 83 2.58 5.71 -16.51
N MET A 84 2.17 4.50 -16.13
CA MET A 84 2.98 3.29 -16.28
C MET A 84 3.09 2.84 -17.73
N GLU A 85 2.02 3.01 -18.50
CA GLU A 85 2.00 2.83 -19.95
C GLU A 85 2.92 3.82 -20.65
N GLN A 86 2.82 5.11 -20.32
CA GLN A 86 3.69 6.14 -20.91
C GLN A 86 5.17 5.95 -20.56
N ALA A 87 5.46 5.35 -19.40
CA ALA A 87 6.81 5.00 -18.99
C ALA A 87 7.34 3.70 -19.64
N GLY A 88 6.54 3.01 -20.47
CA GLY A 88 6.93 1.75 -21.10
C GLY A 88 7.13 0.58 -20.13
N ALA A 89 6.61 0.70 -18.90
CA ALA A 89 6.93 -0.20 -17.80
C ALA A 89 5.89 -1.33 -17.62
N ARG A 90 5.26 -1.75 -18.73
CA ARG A 90 4.25 -2.83 -18.80
C ARG A 90 4.58 -4.07 -17.98
N ARG A 91 5.83 -4.51 -18.04
CA ARG A 91 6.31 -5.72 -17.35
C ARG A 91 6.16 -5.64 -15.84
N ASP A 92 6.25 -4.44 -15.28
CA ASP A 92 6.25 -4.23 -13.84
C ASP A 92 4.82 -4.15 -13.28
N TRP A 93 3.86 -3.62 -14.06
CA TRP A 93 2.53 -3.30 -13.54
C TRP A 93 1.42 -4.26 -13.99
N ILE A 94 1.55 -4.90 -15.16
CA ILE A 94 0.57 -5.89 -15.67
C ILE A 94 0.32 -7.04 -14.69
N PRO A 95 1.33 -7.64 -14.01
CA PRO A 95 1.07 -8.72 -13.07
C PRO A 95 0.09 -8.34 -11.95
N PHE A 96 0.12 -7.08 -11.50
CA PHE A 96 -0.81 -6.58 -10.48
C PHE A 96 -2.23 -6.42 -11.02
N LEU A 97 -2.41 -5.96 -12.26
CA LEU A 97 -3.72 -5.96 -12.90
C LEU A 97 -4.29 -7.37 -13.03
N THR A 98 -3.49 -8.31 -13.55
CA THR A 98 -3.93 -9.69 -13.75
C THR A 98 -4.39 -10.30 -12.43
N ARG A 99 -3.62 -10.08 -11.35
CA ARG A 99 -4.00 -10.54 -10.01
C ARG A 99 -5.26 -9.85 -9.48
N GLY A 100 -5.42 -8.56 -9.72
CA GLY A 100 -6.64 -7.82 -9.34
C GLY A 100 -7.89 -8.28 -10.08
N ILE A 101 -7.77 -8.74 -11.34
CA ILE A 101 -8.88 -9.28 -12.14
C ILE A 101 -9.22 -10.72 -11.72
N ALA A 102 -8.23 -11.52 -11.34
CA ALA A 102 -8.40 -12.93 -10.97
C ALA A 102 -8.86 -13.15 -9.52
N ARG A 103 -9.04 -12.07 -8.76
CA ARG A 103 -9.50 -12.05 -7.36
C ARG A 103 -10.96 -12.53 -7.24
#